data_AF-A0AAX3E4B8-F1
#
_entry.id   AF-A0AAX3E4B8-F1
#
_cell.length_a   1.000
_cell.length_b   1.000
_cell.length_c   1.000
_cell.angle_alpha   90.00
_cell.angle_beta   90.00
_cell.angle_gamma   90.00
#
_symmetry.space_group_name_H-M   'P 1'
#
loop_
_entity.id
_entity.type
_entity.pdbx_description
1 polymer ?
#
loop_
_entity_poly.entity_id
_entity_poly.type
_entity_poly.pdbx_seq_one_letter_code
_entity_poly.pdbx_strand_id
1 'polypeptide(L)'
;MDSTVGIPATKMLDTFKSIPTWLFFGLSISLLLIWLWPPFLTALPESLRSNIPVALLFVATLTICKLFSLWFANVADRRQRSRALDLERLIYLYRPLNALFLTRHITVCTGEASPYLRQRLENAWDELGSHGRRSRRLKRAWHALFDKQRSLSFEVEYGGGFPLAKIIDLVRTDVRYAGPELQDLINRADRSQYEEYDRALMTNAEYALFEHIDREHRRLSARVG
;
A
#
# COMPACT_ATOMS: atom_id res chain seq x y z
N MET A 1 35.81 -30.22 -25.77
CA MET A 1 35.47 -29.21 -24.75
C MET A 1 34.03 -28.76 -24.96
N ASP A 2 33.13 -29.57 -24.39
CA ASP A 2 31.84 -29.27 -23.77
C ASP A 2 31.02 -28.06 -24.23
N SER A 3 30.00 -28.31 -25.06
CA SER A 3 28.86 -27.39 -25.24
C SER A 3 27.54 -28.09 -25.63
N THR A 4 27.41 -29.42 -25.48
CA THR A 4 26.20 -30.17 -25.91
C THR A 4 25.21 -30.50 -24.78
N VAL A 5 25.52 -30.20 -23.52
CA VAL A 5 24.69 -30.61 -22.36
C VAL A 5 23.55 -29.62 -22.04
N GLY A 6 23.55 -28.40 -22.60
CA GLY A 6 22.55 -27.36 -22.27
C GLY A 6 21.21 -27.41 -23.03
N ILE A 7 21.17 -28.04 -24.20
CA ILE A 7 19.99 -28.11 -25.08
C ILE A 7 18.91 -29.13 -24.61
N PRO A 8 19.24 -30.32 -24.07
CA PRO A 8 18.20 -31.26 -23.62
C PRO A 8 17.54 -30.81 -22.30
N ALA A 9 18.30 -30.15 -21.41
CA ALA A 9 17.80 -29.71 -20.11
C ALA A 9 16.76 -28.60 -20.22
N THR A 10 16.95 -27.64 -21.13
CA THR A 10 16.01 -26.54 -21.38
C THR A 10 14.70 -27.03 -22.00
N LYS A 11 14.78 -27.93 -22.99
CA LYS A 11 13.59 -28.59 -23.56
C LYS A 11 12.83 -29.44 -22.54
N MET A 12 13.54 -30.19 -21.69
CA MET A 12 12.92 -30.94 -20.60
C MET A 12 12.22 -29.98 -19.62
N LEU A 13 12.86 -28.88 -19.24
CA LEU A 13 12.30 -27.87 -18.33
C LEU A 13 11.01 -27.25 -18.89
N ASP A 14 11.00 -26.91 -20.19
CA ASP A 14 9.81 -26.38 -20.86
C ASP A 14 8.67 -27.41 -20.91
N THR A 15 9.02 -28.68 -21.16
CA THR A 15 8.04 -29.79 -21.12
C THR A 15 7.49 -30.00 -19.70
N PHE A 16 8.33 -29.91 -18.67
CA PHE A 16 7.90 -29.98 -17.26
C PHE A 16 6.95 -28.84 -16.89
N LYS A 17 7.19 -27.65 -17.45
CA LYS A 17 6.35 -26.46 -17.25
C LYS A 17 5.00 -26.59 -17.95
N SER A 18 4.93 -27.26 -19.11
CA SER A 18 3.70 -27.43 -19.90
C SER A 18 2.78 -28.55 -19.39
N ILE A 19 3.29 -29.54 -18.64
CA ILE A 19 2.46 -30.61 -18.09
C ILE A 19 1.46 -30.00 -17.09
N PRO A 20 0.19 -30.43 -17.01
CA PRO A 20 -0.75 -30.01 -15.97
C PRO A 20 -0.27 -30.39 -14.55
N THR A 21 -0.51 -29.53 -13.56
CA THR A 21 -0.24 -29.85 -12.13
C THR A 21 -1.04 -31.02 -11.61
N TRP A 22 -2.29 -31.16 -12.08
CA TRP A 22 -3.21 -32.22 -11.69
C TRP A 22 -2.67 -33.63 -11.98
N LEU A 23 -1.85 -33.80 -13.02
CA LEU A 23 -1.24 -35.10 -13.33
C LEU A 23 -0.21 -35.52 -12.28
N PHE A 24 0.67 -34.61 -11.86
CA PHE A 24 1.65 -34.90 -10.80
C PHE A 24 0.96 -35.11 -9.45
N PHE A 25 -0.08 -34.32 -9.16
CA PHE A 25 -0.88 -34.48 -7.94
C PHE A 25 -1.61 -35.83 -7.93
N GLY A 26 -2.26 -36.19 -9.03
CA GLY A 26 -2.91 -37.49 -9.20
C GLY A 26 -1.94 -38.67 -9.07
N LEU A 27 -0.74 -38.56 -9.66
CA LEU A 27 0.28 -39.60 -9.60
C LEU A 27 0.88 -39.74 -8.18
N SER A 28 1.06 -38.64 -7.47
CA SER A 28 1.46 -38.66 -6.06
C SER A 28 0.40 -39.28 -5.14
N ILE A 29 -0.88 -38.96 -5.36
CA ILE A 29 -2.01 -39.52 -4.62
C ILE A 29 -2.15 -41.01 -4.90
N SER A 30 -2.03 -41.44 -6.16
CA SER A 30 -2.11 -42.86 -6.50
C SER A 30 -0.96 -43.66 -5.89
N LEU A 31 0.27 -43.13 -5.91
CA LEU A 31 1.42 -43.79 -5.27
C LEU A 31 1.26 -43.86 -3.74
N LEU A 32 0.71 -42.81 -3.13
CA LEU A 32 0.46 -42.75 -1.69
C LEU A 32 -0.65 -43.73 -1.28
N LEU A 33 -1.72 -43.85 -2.07
CA LEU A 33 -2.78 -44.84 -1.88
C LEU A 33 -2.25 -46.27 -2.01
N ILE A 34 -1.42 -46.54 -3.02
CA ILE A 34 -0.78 -47.85 -3.21
C ILE A 34 0.11 -48.20 -2.03
N TRP A 35 0.85 -47.23 -1.48
CA TRP A 35 1.66 -47.46 -0.27
C TRP A 35 0.76 -47.72 0.95
N LEU A 36 -0.24 -46.88 1.19
CA LEU A 36 -1.03 -46.92 2.43
C LEU A 36 -1.93 -48.15 2.52
N TRP A 37 -2.21 -48.83 1.40
CA TRP A 37 -3.06 -50.02 1.35
C TRP A 37 -2.25 -51.32 1.18
N PRO A 38 -2.11 -52.12 2.27
CA PRO A 38 -1.40 -53.41 2.26
C PRO A 38 -1.85 -54.42 1.18
N PRO A 39 -3.15 -54.58 0.85
CA PRO A 39 -3.57 -55.60 -0.12
C PRO A 39 -3.10 -55.31 -1.55
N PHE A 40 -2.79 -54.05 -1.89
CA PHE A 40 -2.23 -53.67 -3.19
C PHE A 40 -0.72 -53.86 -3.23
N LEU A 41 -0.02 -53.61 -2.13
CA LEU A 41 1.42 -53.88 -2.03
C LEU A 41 1.73 -55.36 -2.19
N THR A 42 0.93 -56.24 -1.58
CA THR A 42 1.16 -57.70 -1.62
C THR A 42 0.90 -58.32 -2.98
N ALA A 43 0.08 -57.68 -3.84
CA ALA A 43 -0.19 -58.10 -5.21
C ALA A 43 0.91 -57.70 -6.21
N LEU A 44 1.84 -56.82 -5.82
CA LEU A 44 2.93 -56.33 -6.67
C LEU A 44 4.18 -57.22 -6.59
N PRO A 45 4.95 -57.34 -7.70
CA PRO A 45 6.24 -58.05 -7.74
C PRO A 45 7.23 -57.50 -6.70
N GLU A 46 8.05 -58.38 -6.11
CA GLU A 46 9.03 -58.00 -5.07
C GLU A 46 10.03 -56.92 -5.54
N SER A 47 10.38 -56.94 -6.83
CA SER A 47 11.26 -55.95 -7.47
C SER A 47 10.67 -54.54 -7.54
N LEU A 48 9.35 -54.41 -7.63
CA LEU A 48 8.66 -53.12 -7.64
C LEU A 48 8.37 -52.62 -6.22
N ARG A 49 8.14 -53.54 -5.28
CA ARG A 49 7.82 -53.22 -3.88
C ARG A 49 8.93 -52.40 -3.18
N SER A 50 10.19 -52.68 -3.50
CA SER A 50 11.36 -51.92 -3.03
C SER A 50 11.47 -50.49 -3.61
N ASN A 51 10.99 -50.28 -4.84
CA ASN A 51 11.19 -49.03 -5.60
C ASN A 51 10.05 -48.01 -5.43
N ILE A 52 8.85 -48.45 -5.00
CA ILE A 52 7.71 -47.57 -4.70
C ILE A 52 8.07 -46.40 -3.77
N PRO A 53 8.83 -46.59 -2.66
CA PRO A 53 9.18 -45.49 -1.79
C PRO A 53 10.04 -44.41 -2.46
N VAL A 54 11.00 -44.84 -3.27
CA VAL A 54 11.89 -43.95 -4.01
C VAL A 54 11.10 -43.19 -5.09
N ALA A 55 10.21 -43.89 -5.80
CA ALA A 55 9.34 -43.27 -6.80
C ALA A 55 8.37 -42.25 -6.18
N LEU A 56 7.81 -42.54 -5.00
CA LEU A 56 6.93 -41.61 -4.28
C LEU A 56 7.69 -40.35 -3.86
N LEU A 57 8.89 -40.49 -3.30
CA LEU A 57 9.73 -39.33 -2.93
C LEU A 57 10.09 -38.48 -4.16
N PHE A 58 10.43 -39.13 -5.28
CA PHE A 58 10.75 -38.42 -6.52
C PHE A 58 9.54 -37.66 -7.09
N VAL A 59 8.36 -38.29 -7.13
CA VAL A 59 7.14 -37.62 -7.62
C VAL A 59 6.70 -36.51 -6.66
N ALA A 60 6.81 -36.71 -5.35
CA ALA A 60 6.47 -35.71 -4.34
C ALA A 60 7.43 -34.49 -4.37
N THR A 61 8.72 -34.70 -4.61
CA THR A 61 9.66 -33.58 -4.77
C THR A 61 9.34 -32.78 -6.04
N LEU A 62 9.01 -33.45 -7.15
CA LEU A 62 8.56 -32.78 -8.38
C LEU A 62 7.24 -32.01 -8.21
N THR A 63 6.25 -32.54 -7.48
CA THR A 63 5.00 -31.80 -7.20
C THR A 63 5.28 -30.55 -6.37
N ILE A 64 6.11 -30.65 -5.34
CA ILE A 64 6.50 -29.53 -4.48
C ILE A 64 7.22 -28.45 -5.29
N CYS A 65 8.23 -28.81 -6.09
CA CYS A 65 8.95 -27.86 -6.95
C CYS A 65 8.00 -27.12 -7.90
N LYS A 66 7.02 -27.83 -8.48
CA LYS A 66 6.04 -27.23 -9.39
C LYS A 66 5.08 -26.27 -8.68
N LEU A 67 4.62 -26.63 -7.48
CA LEU A 67 3.77 -25.76 -6.65
C LEU A 67 4.52 -24.47 -6.28
N PHE A 68 5.79 -24.59 -5.88
CA PHE A 68 6.63 -23.41 -5.63
C PHE A 68 6.79 -22.55 -6.87
N SER A 69 7.09 -23.14 -8.04
CA SER A 69 7.21 -22.38 -9.29
C SER A 69 5.92 -21.62 -9.65
N LEU A 70 4.76 -22.24 -9.49
CA LEU A 70 3.47 -21.58 -9.74
C LEU A 70 3.17 -20.50 -8.71
N TRP A 71 3.51 -20.73 -7.45
CA TRP A 71 3.37 -19.74 -6.41
C TRP A 71 4.22 -18.50 -6.70
N PHE A 72 5.49 -18.69 -7.07
CA PHE A 72 6.37 -17.60 -7.48
C PHE A 72 5.86 -16.86 -8.72
N ALA A 73 5.38 -17.59 -9.73
CA ALA A 73 4.78 -16.99 -10.93
C ALA A 73 3.55 -16.14 -10.58
N ASN A 74 2.62 -16.67 -9.78
CA ASN A 74 1.44 -15.95 -9.34
C ASN A 74 1.78 -14.71 -8.50
N VAL A 75 2.78 -14.80 -7.62
CA VAL A 75 3.26 -13.66 -6.84
C VAL A 75 3.90 -12.61 -7.74
N ALA A 76 4.70 -13.03 -8.72
CA ALA A 76 5.30 -12.14 -9.72
C ALA A 76 4.22 -11.45 -10.56
N ASP A 77 3.24 -12.17 -11.06
CA ASP A 77 2.11 -11.64 -11.84
C ASP A 77 1.29 -10.64 -11.01
N ARG A 78 1.00 -10.97 -9.75
CA ARG A 78 0.30 -10.04 -8.83
C ARG A 78 1.10 -8.76 -8.60
N ARG A 79 2.43 -8.87 -8.45
CA ARG A 79 3.33 -7.72 -8.31
C ARG A 79 3.41 -6.89 -9.59
N GLN A 80 3.40 -7.51 -10.76
CA GLN A 80 3.37 -6.80 -12.04
C GLN A 80 2.05 -6.06 -12.22
N ARG A 81 0.90 -6.71 -11.94
CA ARG A 81 -0.41 -6.07 -12.00
C ARG A 81 -0.54 -4.90 -11.03
N SER A 82 -0.05 -5.04 -9.80
CA SER A 82 -0.09 -3.93 -8.83
C SER A 82 0.82 -2.77 -9.27
N ARG A 83 2.02 -3.06 -9.79
CA ARG A 83 2.90 -2.04 -10.37
C ARG A 83 2.26 -1.32 -11.55
N ALA A 84 1.56 -2.03 -12.43
CA ALA A 84 0.87 -1.43 -13.58
C ALA A 84 -0.25 -0.47 -13.11
N LEU A 85 -1.05 -0.88 -12.12
CA LEU A 85 -2.08 -0.01 -11.54
C LEU A 85 -1.48 1.21 -10.83
N ASP A 86 -0.39 1.04 -10.10
CA ASP A 86 0.32 2.14 -9.43
C ASP A 86 0.93 3.12 -10.46
N LEU A 87 1.43 2.61 -11.58
CA LEU A 87 1.92 3.39 -12.72
C LEU A 87 0.80 4.23 -13.35
N GLU A 88 -0.35 3.60 -13.61
CA GLU A 88 -1.52 4.31 -14.14
C GLU A 88 -1.96 5.44 -13.20
N ARG A 89 -2.06 5.16 -11.89
CA ARG A 89 -2.38 6.19 -10.88
C ARG A 89 -1.38 7.34 -10.88
N LEU A 90 -0.09 7.03 -10.98
CA LEU A 90 0.95 8.05 -11.03
C LEU A 90 0.79 8.94 -12.28
N ILE A 91 0.66 8.33 -13.46
CA ILE A 91 0.64 9.05 -14.73
C ILE A 91 -0.64 9.88 -14.88
N TYR A 92 -1.80 9.28 -14.64
CA TYR A 92 -3.09 9.91 -14.95
C TYR A 92 -3.58 10.84 -13.83
N LEU A 93 -3.24 10.58 -12.57
CA LEU A 93 -3.79 11.36 -11.44
C LEU A 93 -2.70 12.17 -10.71
N TYR A 94 -1.71 11.51 -10.12
CA TYR A 94 -0.81 12.20 -9.18
C TYR A 94 0.22 13.10 -9.87
N ARG A 95 0.68 12.77 -11.09
CA ARG A 95 1.59 13.62 -11.86
C ARG A 95 0.96 14.94 -12.30
N PRO A 96 -0.26 14.97 -12.90
CA PRO A 96 -0.90 16.24 -13.23
C PRO A 96 -1.30 17.03 -11.97
N LEU A 97 -1.72 16.36 -10.89
CA LEU A 97 -1.99 17.03 -9.61
C LEU A 97 -0.73 17.69 -9.04
N ASN A 98 0.40 16.97 -9.02
CA ASN A 98 1.65 17.52 -8.52
C ASN A 98 2.20 18.64 -9.43
N ALA A 99 1.95 18.56 -10.74
CA ALA A 99 2.34 19.62 -11.69
C ALA A 99 1.69 20.98 -11.37
N LEU A 100 0.50 21.01 -10.74
CA LEU A 100 -0.14 22.25 -10.29
C LEU A 100 0.69 22.99 -9.23
N PHE A 101 1.58 22.29 -8.52
CA PHE A 101 2.43 22.83 -7.48
C PHE A 101 3.86 23.12 -7.95
N LEU A 102 4.21 22.83 -9.21
CA LEU A 102 5.53 23.21 -9.75
C LEU A 102 5.72 24.72 -9.83
N THR A 103 4.63 25.45 -10.10
CA THR A 103 4.63 26.91 -10.17
C THR A 103 4.09 27.56 -8.89
N ARG A 104 3.75 26.77 -7.86
CA ARG A 104 3.19 27.26 -6.60
C ARG A 104 4.02 26.80 -5.42
N HIS A 105 4.64 27.75 -4.74
CA HIS A 105 5.43 27.47 -3.55
C HIS A 105 4.56 27.61 -2.31
N ILE A 106 4.31 26.50 -1.62
CA ILE A 106 3.62 26.50 -0.33
C ILE A 106 4.70 26.61 0.74
N THR A 107 4.70 27.72 1.46
CA THR A 107 5.55 27.93 2.62
C THR A 107 4.76 27.62 3.89
N VAL A 108 5.43 26.88 4.78
CA VAL A 108 4.89 26.54 6.09
C VAL A 108 5.64 27.38 7.10
N CYS A 109 4.96 28.37 7.67
CA CYS A 109 5.47 29.14 8.79
C CYS A 109 5.00 28.48 10.08
N THR A 110 5.94 27.87 10.81
CA THR A 110 5.66 27.29 12.12
C THR A 110 6.04 28.27 13.21
N GLY A 111 5.05 28.81 13.93
CA GLY A 111 5.26 29.55 15.15
C GLY A 111 5.19 28.59 16.34
N GLU A 112 6.29 28.39 17.05
CA GLU A 112 6.23 27.82 18.39
C GLU A 112 6.12 28.97 19.38
N ALA A 113 4.91 29.24 19.87
CA ALA A 113 4.80 30.00 21.10
C ALA A 113 5.36 29.11 22.22
N SER A 114 6.28 29.64 23.03
CA SER A 114 6.70 29.00 24.27
C SER A 114 5.91 29.66 25.41
N PRO A 115 4.62 29.30 25.62
CA PRO A 115 3.84 29.89 26.69
C PRO A 115 4.48 29.54 28.02
N TYR A 116 4.60 30.56 28.87
CA TYR A 116 5.12 30.41 30.23
C TYR A 116 4.26 29.38 30.98
N LEU A 117 4.87 28.64 31.92
CA LEU A 117 4.17 27.62 32.73
C LEU A 117 2.90 28.17 33.38
N ARG A 118 2.89 29.45 33.76
CA ARG A 118 1.73 30.14 34.33
C ARG A 118 0.53 30.19 33.37
N GLN A 119 0.76 30.50 32.09
CA GLN A 119 -0.30 30.54 31.07
C GLN A 119 -0.87 29.15 30.77
N ARG A 120 -0.02 28.11 30.83
CA ARG A 120 -0.47 26.72 30.67
C ARG A 120 -1.35 26.26 31.83
N LEU A 121 -1.00 26.68 33.05
CA LEU A 121 -1.79 26.38 34.25
C LEU A 121 -3.12 27.12 34.24
N GLU A 122 -3.14 28.38 33.82
CA GLU A 122 -4.35 29.20 33.70
C GLU A 122 -5.32 28.60 32.67
N ASN A 123 -4.84 28.28 31.46
CA ASN A 123 -5.66 27.60 30.44
C ASN A 123 -6.14 26.21 30.88
N ALA A 124 -5.30 25.43 31.57
CA ALA A 124 -5.71 24.14 32.10
C ALA A 124 -6.79 24.27 33.18
N TRP A 125 -6.73 25.33 33.99
CA TRP A 125 -7.72 25.64 35.02
C TRP A 125 -9.06 26.06 34.43
N ASP A 126 -9.04 26.88 33.38
CA ASP A 126 -10.26 27.28 32.65
C ASP A 126 -10.95 26.08 31.98
N GLU A 127 -10.17 25.17 31.37
CA GLU A 127 -10.71 23.96 30.75
C GLU A 127 -11.27 22.98 31.79
N LEU A 128 -10.68 22.97 32.99
CA LEU A 128 -11.20 22.28 34.17
C LEU A 128 -12.53 22.87 34.63
N GLY A 129 -12.81 24.16 34.41
CA GLY A 129 -14.07 24.85 34.72
C GLY A 129 -15.22 24.60 33.72
N SER A 130 -14.92 24.12 32.51
CA SER A 130 -15.88 23.93 31.42
C SER A 130 -17.01 22.91 31.73
N HIS A 131 -18.20 23.12 31.17
CA HIS A 131 -19.35 22.22 31.35
C HIS A 131 -19.15 20.89 30.60
N GLY A 132 -19.20 19.76 31.33
CA GLY A 132 -19.08 18.42 30.73
C GLY A 132 -18.72 17.30 31.72
N ARG A 133 -18.59 16.07 31.21
CA ARG A 133 -18.21 14.88 32.00
C ARG A 133 -16.79 15.03 32.57
N ARG A 134 -16.61 14.71 33.86
CA ARG A 134 -15.34 14.88 34.62
C ARG A 134 -14.11 14.27 33.94
N SER A 135 -14.25 13.10 33.32
CA SER A 135 -13.14 12.41 32.64
C SER A 135 -12.65 13.15 31.39
N ARG A 136 -13.57 13.78 30.64
CA ARG A 136 -13.20 14.59 29.47
C ARG A 136 -12.54 15.91 29.88
N ARG A 137 -13.00 16.53 30.98
CA ARG A 137 -12.39 17.75 31.55
C ARG A 137 -10.94 17.51 31.97
N LEU A 138 -10.70 16.43 32.73
CA LEU A 138 -9.33 16.09 33.17
C LEU A 138 -8.41 15.81 31.99
N LYS A 139 -8.91 15.09 30.97
CA LYS A 139 -8.13 14.78 29.77
C LYS A 139 -7.78 16.04 28.99
N ARG A 140 -8.71 16.98 28.82
CA ARG A 140 -8.46 18.23 28.12
C ARG A 140 -7.53 19.17 28.91
N ALA A 141 -7.71 19.27 30.23
CA ALA A 141 -6.81 20.03 31.09
C ALA A 141 -5.37 19.47 31.06
N TRP A 142 -5.22 18.15 31.08
CA TRP A 142 -3.93 17.49 30.88
C TRP A 142 -3.34 17.81 29.50
N HIS A 143 -4.17 17.78 28.46
CA HIS A 143 -3.72 18.09 27.12
C HIS A 143 -3.25 19.54 26.99
N ALA A 144 -4.00 20.50 27.57
CA ALA A 144 -3.68 21.92 27.61
C ALA A 144 -2.39 22.23 28.38
N LEU A 145 -2.08 21.46 29.43
CA LEU A 145 -0.85 21.61 30.20
C LEU A 145 0.42 21.31 29.37
N PHE A 146 0.29 20.38 28.43
CA PHE A 146 1.35 19.96 27.51
C PHE A 146 1.21 20.54 26.11
N ASP A 147 0.18 21.36 25.87
CA ASP A 147 -0.04 22.00 24.59
C ASP A 147 0.98 23.14 24.44
N LYS A 148 2.05 22.85 23.68
CA LYS A 148 2.91 23.89 23.14
C LYS A 148 2.11 24.48 22.00
N GLN A 149 1.49 25.65 22.23
CA GLN A 149 0.72 26.40 21.25
C GLN A 149 1.51 26.59 19.94
N ARG A 150 1.44 25.57 19.08
CA ARG A 150 2.06 25.52 17.77
C ARG A 150 1.06 26.14 16.83
N SER A 151 1.29 27.39 16.45
CA SER A 151 0.58 28.00 15.36
C SER A 151 1.25 27.56 14.06
N LEU A 152 0.47 26.95 13.17
CA LEU A 152 0.87 26.71 11.80
C LEU A 152 0.14 27.74 10.95
N SER A 153 0.89 28.58 10.24
CA SER A 153 0.33 29.40 9.17
C SER A 153 0.90 28.90 7.84
N PHE A 154 0.01 28.72 6.88
CA PHE A 154 0.36 28.27 5.54
C PHE A 154 0.12 29.43 4.59
N GLU A 155 1.12 29.73 3.78
CA GLU A 155 1.03 30.77 2.78
C GLU A 155 1.47 30.21 1.43
N VAL A 156 0.80 30.65 0.37
CA VAL A 156 1.24 30.35 -0.99
C VAL A 156 2.08 31.54 -1.45
N GLU A 157 3.39 31.44 -1.27
CA GLU A 157 4.35 32.53 -1.50
C GLU A 157 4.38 32.99 -2.96
N TYR A 158 4.16 32.06 -3.90
CA TYR A 158 4.18 32.32 -5.34
C TYR A 158 3.09 31.53 -6.07
N GLY A 159 2.52 32.09 -7.15
CA GLY A 159 1.62 31.38 -8.08
C GLY A 159 0.11 31.51 -7.81
N GLY A 160 -0.30 32.46 -6.98
CA GLY A 160 -1.70 32.77 -6.65
C GLY A 160 -2.31 31.85 -5.59
N GLY A 161 -3.63 31.84 -5.47
CA GLY A 161 -4.34 31.03 -4.47
C GLY A 161 -4.20 29.51 -4.68
N PHE A 162 -4.55 28.75 -3.64
CA PHE A 162 -4.56 27.29 -3.67
C PHE A 162 -5.50 26.77 -4.79
N PRO A 163 -5.03 25.88 -5.70
CA PRO A 163 -5.74 25.54 -6.94
C PRO A 163 -6.82 24.47 -6.74
N LEU A 164 -7.65 24.60 -5.70
CA LEU A 164 -8.64 23.58 -5.34
C LEU A 164 -9.61 23.25 -6.49
N ALA A 165 -10.11 24.26 -7.20
CA ALA A 165 -11.00 24.05 -8.34
C ALA A 165 -10.35 23.19 -9.44
N LYS A 166 -9.06 23.45 -9.75
CA LYS A 166 -8.31 22.65 -10.74
C LYS A 166 -8.04 21.22 -10.26
N ILE A 167 -7.80 21.05 -8.95
CA ILE A 167 -7.64 19.72 -8.34
C ILE A 167 -8.95 18.92 -8.49
N ILE A 168 -10.09 19.55 -8.17
CA ILE A 168 -11.41 18.93 -8.30
C ILE A 168 -11.67 18.52 -9.76
N ASP A 169 -11.38 19.39 -10.73
CA ASP A 169 -11.60 19.10 -12.15
C ASP A 169 -10.71 17.95 -12.67
N LEU A 170 -9.44 17.90 -12.27
CA LEU A 170 -8.53 16.79 -12.59
C LEU A 170 -9.01 15.47 -11.98
N VAL A 171 -9.39 15.49 -10.69
CA VAL A 171 -9.90 14.30 -10.00
C VAL A 171 -11.22 13.82 -10.61
N ARG A 172 -12.08 14.74 -11.07
CA ARG A 172 -13.33 14.40 -11.77
C ARG A 172 -13.10 13.75 -13.13
N THR A 173 -12.02 14.12 -13.82
CA THR A 173 -11.65 13.51 -15.11
C THR A 173 -11.19 12.06 -14.91
N ASP A 174 -10.45 11.81 -13.83
CA ASP A 174 -9.78 10.54 -13.54
C ASP A 174 -10.29 9.85 -12.25
N VAL A 175 -11.60 9.90 -11.99
CA VAL A 175 -12.25 9.39 -10.75
C VAL A 175 -11.90 7.93 -10.47
N ARG A 176 -11.71 7.12 -11.52
CA ARG A 176 -11.35 5.69 -11.40
C ARG A 176 -10.07 5.48 -10.60
N TYR A 177 -9.15 6.44 -10.64
CA TYR A 177 -7.87 6.38 -9.96
C TYR A 177 -7.88 7.05 -8.58
N ALA A 178 -8.91 7.84 -8.28
CA ALA A 178 -9.06 8.56 -7.03
C ALA A 178 -9.56 7.64 -5.90
N GLY A 179 -8.71 7.42 -4.90
CA GLY A 179 -9.08 6.68 -3.70
C GLY A 179 -10.05 7.46 -2.78
N PRO A 180 -10.71 6.78 -1.83
CA PRO A 180 -11.65 7.43 -0.90
C PRO A 180 -10.96 8.48 -0.02
N GLU A 181 -9.70 8.26 0.37
CA GLU A 181 -8.93 9.21 1.17
C GLU A 181 -8.74 10.56 0.46
N LEU A 182 -8.42 10.52 -0.85
CA LEU A 182 -8.26 11.74 -1.64
C LEU A 182 -9.59 12.49 -1.79
N GLN A 183 -10.70 11.77 -2.01
CA GLN A 183 -12.03 12.38 -2.09
C GLN A 183 -12.44 13.04 -0.76
N ASP A 184 -12.18 12.38 0.36
CA ASP A 184 -12.43 12.95 1.68
C ASP A 184 -11.63 14.23 1.95
N LEU A 185 -10.36 14.25 1.54
CA LEU A 185 -9.51 15.44 1.68
C LEU A 185 -9.98 16.59 0.79
N ILE A 186 -10.40 16.30 -0.44
CA ILE A 186 -11.00 17.30 -1.34
C ILE A 186 -12.27 17.88 -0.73
N ASN A 187 -13.17 17.03 -0.22
CA ASN A 187 -14.42 17.50 0.39
C ASN A 187 -14.17 18.35 1.64
N ARG A 188 -13.16 18.00 2.46
CA ARG A 188 -12.76 18.81 3.62
C ARG A 188 -12.16 20.14 3.21
N ALA A 189 -11.30 20.16 2.19
CA ALA A 189 -10.72 21.38 1.67
C ALA A 189 -11.80 22.31 1.09
N ASP A 190 -12.73 21.77 0.30
CA ASP A 190 -13.86 22.51 -0.28
C ASP A 190 -14.75 23.10 0.81
N ARG A 191 -15.09 22.32 1.83
CA ARG A 191 -15.85 22.82 2.97
C ARG A 191 -15.13 23.92 3.73
N SER A 192 -13.82 23.79 3.96
CA SER A 192 -13.03 24.79 4.71
C SER A 192 -13.03 26.16 4.03
N GLN A 193 -13.10 26.19 2.69
CA GLN A 193 -13.17 27.41 1.91
C GLN A 193 -14.44 28.23 2.13
N TYR A 194 -15.54 27.60 2.57
CA TYR A 194 -16.79 28.29 2.90
C TYR A 194 -16.85 28.75 4.35
N GLU A 195 -16.16 28.06 5.25
CA GLU A 195 -16.18 28.33 6.69
C GLU A 195 -15.22 29.47 7.09
N GLU A 196 -14.09 29.65 6.38
CA GLU A 196 -13.09 30.70 6.64
C GLU A 196 -13.13 31.78 5.54
N TYR A 197 -13.85 32.88 5.81
CA TYR A 197 -14.16 33.94 4.83
C TYR A 197 -13.02 34.97 4.62
N ASP A 198 -11.99 34.99 5.48
CA ASP A 198 -10.93 36.04 5.47
C ASP A 198 -9.58 35.46 4.98
N ARG A 199 -9.37 35.51 3.66
CA ARG A 199 -8.33 34.74 2.95
C ARG A 199 -7.05 35.55 2.70
N ALA A 200 -6.19 35.62 3.72
CA ALA A 200 -4.77 35.87 3.48
C ALA A 200 -3.94 34.57 3.52
N LEU A 201 -4.44 33.53 4.19
CA LEU A 201 -3.70 32.30 4.48
C LEU A 201 -4.44 31.05 3.96
N MET A 202 -3.65 30.01 3.68
CA MET A 202 -4.12 28.69 3.25
C MET A 202 -4.61 27.88 4.46
N THR A 203 -5.71 27.13 4.29
CA THR A 203 -6.32 26.41 5.43
C THR A 203 -5.56 25.13 5.77
N ASN A 204 -5.71 24.65 7.01
CA ASN A 204 -5.18 23.34 7.42
C ASN A 204 -5.65 22.20 6.52
N ALA A 205 -6.89 22.27 6.01
CA ALA A 205 -7.46 21.25 5.16
C ALA A 205 -6.86 21.26 3.74
N GLU A 206 -6.60 22.45 3.20
CA GLU A 206 -5.87 22.60 1.93
C GLU A 206 -4.43 22.09 2.05
N TYR A 207 -3.78 22.33 3.19
CA TYR A 207 -2.43 21.81 3.44
C TYR A 207 -2.41 20.29 3.55
N ALA A 208 -3.36 19.69 4.27
CA ALA A 208 -3.48 18.24 4.34
C ALA A 208 -3.72 17.59 2.96
N LEU A 209 -4.48 18.26 2.09
CA LEU A 209 -4.68 17.82 0.71
C LEU A 209 -3.37 17.89 -0.10
N PHE A 210 -2.63 19.00 -0.02
CA PHE A 210 -1.32 19.13 -0.65
C PHE A 210 -0.34 18.06 -0.17
N GLU A 211 -0.21 17.87 1.15
CA GLU A 211 0.70 16.89 1.75
C GLU A 211 0.38 15.48 1.26
N HIS A 212 -0.91 15.12 1.17
CA HIS A 212 -1.33 13.84 0.63
C HIS A 212 -0.91 13.68 -0.84
N ILE A 213 -1.12 14.69 -1.68
CA ILE A 213 -0.77 14.67 -3.11
C ILE A 213 0.74 14.50 -3.30
N ASP A 214 1.57 15.30 -2.62
CA ASP A 214 3.03 15.22 -2.73
C ASP A 214 3.55 13.88 -2.20
N ARG A 215 3.04 13.43 -1.05
CA ARG A 215 3.42 12.14 -0.45
C ARG A 215 3.10 10.96 -1.36
N GLU A 216 1.89 10.89 -1.91
CA GLU A 216 1.50 9.80 -2.82
C GLU A 216 2.24 9.89 -4.16
N HIS A 217 2.48 11.10 -4.69
CA HIS A 217 3.33 11.28 -5.87
C HIS A 217 4.75 10.73 -5.63
N ARG A 218 5.41 11.09 -4.52
CA ARG A 218 6.75 10.59 -4.17
C ARG A 218 6.76 9.08 -3.95
N ARG A 219 5.76 8.56 -3.22
CA ARG A 219 5.61 7.12 -2.95
C ARG A 219 5.47 6.32 -4.23
N LEU A 220 4.60 6.75 -5.14
CA LEU A 220 4.37 6.06 -6.41
C LEU A 220 5.58 6.20 -7.33
N SER A 221 6.18 7.38 -7.39
CA SER A 221 7.41 7.63 -8.16
C SER A 221 8.56 6.73 -7.70
N ALA A 222 8.77 6.56 -6.39
CA ALA A 222 9.82 5.69 -5.86
C ALA A 222 9.54 4.18 -6.03
N ARG A 223 8.28 3.80 -6.22
CA ARG A 223 7.87 2.38 -6.35
C ARG A 223 7.86 1.90 -7.80
N VAL A 224 7.63 2.81 -8.74
CA VAL A 224 7.38 2.52 -10.16
C VAL A 224 8.44 3.14 -11.08
N GLY A 225 9.01 4.29 -10.71
CA GLY A 225 10.14 4.91 -11.40
C GLY A 225 11.46 4.25 -11.02
#